data_AF-A0A034W2V5-F1
#
_entry.id   AF-A0A034W2V5-F1
#
_cell.length_a   1.000
_cell.length_b   1.000
_cell.length_c   1.000
_cell.angle_alpha   90.00
_cell.angle_beta   90.00
_cell.angle_gamma   90.00
#
_symmetry.space_group_name_H-M   'P 1'
#
loop_
_entity.id
_entity.type
_entity.pdbx_description
1 polymer ?
#
loop_
_entity_poly.entity_id
_entity_poly.type
_entity_poly.pdbx_seq_one_letter_code
_entity_poly.pdbx_strand_id
1 'polypeptide(L)'
;MSAQPSPACMTPSTEQERVFQWINELAHPESRETALLELSKKRETVTDLAPMLWHSFGTTAALLQEIINIYPSINPATLTAHQSNRVCSALSLLQCVASH
;
A
#
# COMPACT_ATOMS: atom_id res chain seq x y z
N MET A 1 -0.65 -47.76 -15.42
CA MET A 1 -1.57 -46.61 -15.54
C MET A 1 -1.24 -45.65 -14.42
N SER A 2 -0.29 -44.73 -14.66
CA SER A 2 0.20 -43.81 -13.63
C SER A 2 -0.61 -42.52 -13.72
N ALA A 3 -1.31 -42.18 -12.64
CA ALA A 3 -2.15 -40.99 -12.55
C ALA A 3 -1.29 -39.72 -12.59
N GLN A 4 -1.65 -38.78 -13.47
CA GLN A 4 -1.11 -37.41 -13.45
C GLN A 4 -1.61 -36.67 -12.20
N PRO A 5 -0.79 -35.82 -11.56
CA PRO A 5 -1.30 -34.83 -10.63
C PRO A 5 -1.96 -33.68 -11.40
N SER A 6 -3.21 -33.38 -11.04
CA SER A 6 -3.98 -32.24 -11.56
C SER A 6 -3.33 -30.90 -11.19
N PRO A 7 -3.39 -29.88 -12.05
CA PRO A 7 -2.85 -28.56 -11.75
C PRO A 7 -3.72 -27.89 -10.67
N ALA A 8 -3.11 -27.57 -9.55
CA ALA A 8 -3.75 -26.90 -8.43
C ALA A 8 -4.35 -25.56 -8.88
N CYS A 9 -5.64 -25.40 -8.59
CA CYS A 9 -6.36 -24.14 -8.55
C CYS A 9 -5.51 -23.09 -7.80
N MET A 10 -5.04 -22.05 -8.49
CA MET A 10 -4.39 -20.90 -7.84
C MET A 10 -5.44 -20.20 -6.97
N THR A 11 -5.27 -20.30 -5.65
CA THR A 11 -6.29 -19.90 -4.68
C THR A 11 -6.26 -18.38 -4.42
N PRO A 12 -7.43 -17.72 -4.31
CA PRO A 12 -7.55 -16.29 -3.97
C PRO A 12 -6.99 -15.91 -2.59
N SER A 13 -6.65 -16.89 -1.75
CA SER A 13 -6.03 -16.67 -0.43
C SER A 13 -4.65 -16.01 -0.50
N THR A 14 -3.86 -16.27 -1.54
CA THR A 14 -2.47 -15.78 -1.62
C THR A 14 -2.35 -14.28 -1.89
N GLU A 15 -3.31 -13.70 -2.61
CA GLU A 15 -3.30 -12.26 -2.88
C GLU A 15 -3.69 -11.45 -1.65
N GLN A 16 -4.69 -11.92 -0.89
CA GLN A 16 -5.14 -11.25 0.32
C GLN A 16 -4.05 -11.28 1.41
N GLU A 17 -3.34 -12.40 1.56
CA GLU A 17 -2.18 -12.51 2.45
C GLU A 17 -1.07 -11.50 2.11
N ARG A 18 -0.79 -11.30 0.81
CA ARG A 18 0.18 -10.28 0.38
C ARG A 18 -0.27 -8.87 0.70
N VAL A 19 -1.56 -8.56 0.55
CA VAL A 19 -2.11 -7.24 0.92
C VAL A 19 -1.90 -6.99 2.41
N PHE A 20 -2.23 -7.96 3.27
CA PHE A 20 -1.98 -7.83 4.71
C PHE A 20 -0.50 -7.67 5.04
N GLN A 21 0.38 -8.40 4.35
CA GLN A 21 1.82 -8.24 4.49
C GLN A 21 2.26 -6.81 4.16
N TRP A 22 1.86 -6.27 3.01
CA TRP A 22 2.19 -4.90 2.64
C TRP A 22 1.64 -3.87 3.62
N ILE A 23 0.43 -4.07 4.15
CA ILE A 23 -0.15 -3.18 5.16
C ILE A 23 0.71 -3.17 6.43
N ASN A 24 1.20 -4.34 6.88
CA ASN A 24 2.14 -4.42 8.01
C ASN A 24 3.50 -3.78 7.68
N GLU A 25 3.98 -3.93 6.44
CA GLU A 25 5.22 -3.32 5.97
C GLU A 25 5.15 -1.79 5.90
N LEU A 26 3.95 -1.18 5.84
CA LEU A 26 3.80 0.28 5.93
C LEU A 26 4.28 0.84 7.27
N ALA A 27 4.28 0.04 8.35
CA ALA A 27 4.81 0.49 9.63
C ALA A 27 6.32 0.74 9.58
N HIS A 28 7.06 -0.03 8.77
CA HIS A 28 8.52 -0.02 8.75
C HIS A 28 9.06 0.91 7.65
N PRO A 29 9.88 1.93 7.96
CA PRO A 29 10.35 2.92 6.99
C PRO A 29 11.09 2.34 5.77
N GLU A 30 11.80 1.22 5.95
CA GLU A 30 12.61 0.57 4.92
C GLU A 30 11.75 -0.13 3.85
N SER A 31 10.64 -0.75 4.24
CA SER A 31 9.72 -1.46 3.33
C SER A 31 8.54 -0.60 2.88
N ARG A 32 8.26 0.50 3.58
CA ARG A 32 7.06 1.33 3.37
C ARG A 32 6.92 1.82 1.94
N GLU A 33 8.01 2.21 1.30
CA GLU A 33 7.96 2.73 -0.06
C GLU A 33 7.44 1.69 -1.06
N THR A 34 7.99 0.48 -1.00
CA THR A 34 7.55 -0.62 -1.85
C THR A 34 6.10 -1.01 -1.54
N ALA A 35 5.74 -1.08 -0.26
CA ALA A 35 4.38 -1.36 0.17
C ALA A 35 3.37 -0.32 -0.33
N LEU A 36 3.69 0.98 -0.25
CA LEU A 36 2.85 2.07 -0.78
C LEU A 36 2.60 1.89 -2.28
N LEU A 37 3.65 1.59 -3.04
CA LEU A 37 3.55 1.40 -4.48
C LEU A 37 2.64 0.22 -4.82
N GLU A 38 2.87 -0.94 -4.20
CA GLU A 38 2.08 -2.15 -4.49
C GLU A 38 0.62 -2.02 -4.03
N LEU A 39 0.37 -1.45 -2.83
CA LEU A 39 -0.99 -1.21 -2.34
C LEU A 39 -1.73 -0.20 -3.23
N SER A 40 -1.06 0.83 -3.73
CA SER A 40 -1.69 1.83 -4.60
C SER A 40 -2.22 1.21 -5.91
N LYS A 41 -1.55 0.18 -6.44
CA LYS A 41 -2.00 -0.59 -7.62
C LYS A 41 -3.21 -1.49 -7.30
N LYS A 42 -3.32 -1.95 -6.05
CA LYS A 42 -4.38 -2.87 -5.60
C LYS A 42 -5.66 -2.16 -5.15
N ARG A 43 -5.68 -0.83 -5.13
CA ARG A 43 -6.85 -0.02 -4.70
C ARG A 43 -8.14 -0.33 -5.47
N GLU A 44 -8.04 -0.69 -6.75
CA GLU A 44 -9.20 -0.95 -7.62
C GLU A 44 -9.61 -2.42 -7.62
N THR A 45 -8.66 -3.31 -7.33
CA THR A 45 -8.89 -4.77 -7.33
C THR A 45 -9.38 -5.28 -5.99
N VAL A 46 -9.01 -4.63 -4.88
CA VAL A 46 -9.35 -5.04 -3.51
C VAL A 46 -10.40 -4.09 -2.94
N THR A 47 -11.66 -4.53 -2.97
CA THR A 47 -12.81 -3.70 -2.56
C THR A 47 -12.79 -3.35 -1.07
N ASP A 48 -12.30 -4.26 -0.22
CA ASP A 48 -12.21 -4.05 1.24
C ASP A 48 -10.88 -3.38 1.68
N LEU A 49 -10.10 -2.83 0.74
CA LEU A 49 -8.80 -2.26 1.07
C LEU A 49 -8.92 -1.06 2.02
N ALA A 50 -9.90 -0.18 1.81
CA ALA A 50 -10.12 1.00 2.66
C ALA A 50 -10.33 0.62 4.14
N PRO A 51 -11.29 -0.25 4.51
CA PRO A 51 -11.45 -0.67 5.90
C PRO A 51 -10.23 -1.43 6.42
N MET A 52 -9.55 -2.24 5.59
CA MET A 52 -8.30 -2.91 6.00
C MET A 52 -7.21 -1.90 6.39
N LEU A 53 -7.01 -0.83 5.60
CA LEU A 53 -6.04 0.22 5.90
C LEU A 53 -6.42 1.01 7.16
N TRP A 54 -7.70 1.33 7.33
CA TRP A 54 -8.18 2.14 8.46
C TRP A 54 -8.10 1.42 9.80
N HIS A 55 -8.46 0.13 9.82
CA HIS A 55 -8.48 -0.67 11.05
C HIS A 55 -7.12 -1.29 11.41
N SER A 56 -6.14 -1.22 10.52
CA SER A 56 -4.78 -1.70 10.78
C SER A 56 -4.00 -0.73 11.66
N PHE A 57 -3.26 -1.28 12.63
CA PHE A 57 -2.55 -0.48 13.62
C PHE A 57 -1.44 0.35 12.98
N GLY A 58 -1.46 1.66 13.19
CA GLY A 58 -0.41 2.58 12.74
C GLY A 58 -0.38 2.86 11.24
N THR A 59 -1.21 2.21 10.43
CA THR A 59 -1.24 2.39 8.97
C THR A 59 -1.62 3.81 8.57
N THR A 60 -2.74 4.34 9.06
CA THR A 60 -3.15 5.73 8.77
C THR A 60 -2.12 6.75 9.28
N ALA A 61 -1.51 6.50 10.43
CA ALA A 61 -0.44 7.36 10.95
C ALA A 61 0.81 7.33 10.05
N ALA A 62 1.18 6.17 9.52
CA ALA A 62 2.28 6.04 8.57
C ALA A 62 1.98 6.80 7.26
N LEU A 63 0.75 6.73 6.73
CA LEU A 63 0.35 7.50 5.55
C LEU A 63 0.43 9.01 5.78
N LEU A 64 -0.02 9.49 6.95
CA LEU A 64 0.11 10.90 7.33
C LEU A 64 1.58 11.32 7.48
N GLN A 65 2.42 10.45 8.03
CA GLN A 65 3.85 10.73 8.18
C GLN A 65 4.52 10.94 6.81
N GLU A 66 4.13 10.19 5.78
CA GLU A 66 4.66 10.38 4.42
C GLU A 66 4.31 11.76 3.85
N ILE A 67 3.13 12.29 4.16
CA ILE A 67 2.76 13.67 3.79
C ILE A 67 3.59 14.67 4.58
N ILE A 68 3.69 14.52 5.90
CA ILE A 68 4.43 15.47 6.75
C ILE A 68 5.90 15.53 6.35
N ASN A 69 6.50 14.39 6.00
CA ASN A 69 7.90 14.29 5.59
C ASN A 69 8.22 15.07 4.29
N ILE A 70 7.21 15.40 3.48
CA ILE A 70 7.39 16.16 2.25
C ILE A 70 7.55 17.66 2.51
N TYR A 71 7.01 18.18 3.63
CA TYR A 71 6.90 19.62 3.89
C TYR A 71 8.23 20.38 3.84
N PRO A 72 9.35 19.86 4.37
CA PRO A 72 10.65 20.54 4.26
C PRO A 72 11.11 20.75 2.81
N SER A 73 10.69 19.87 1.88
CA SER A 73 11.03 19.95 0.46
C SER A 73 10.07 20.82 -0.37
N ILE A 74 8.96 21.28 0.23
CA ILE A 74 8.02 22.18 -0.44
C ILE A 74 8.56 23.62 -0.43
N ASN A 75 9.23 24.02 0.66
CA ASN A 75 9.79 25.36 0.79
C ASN A 75 11.15 25.34 1.51
N PRO A 76 12.27 25.60 0.81
CA PRO A 76 12.39 25.92 -0.62
C PRO A 76 11.97 24.74 -1.53
N ALA A 77 11.58 25.02 -2.77
CA ALA A 77 11.05 24.01 -3.71
C ALA A 77 12.16 23.06 -4.22
N THR A 78 12.57 22.13 -3.37
CA THR A 78 13.60 21.11 -3.65
C THR A 78 13.00 19.71 -3.83
N LEU A 79 11.68 19.64 -4.04
CA LEU A 79 10.95 18.40 -4.22
C LEU A 79 11.43 17.65 -5.46
N THR A 80 11.89 16.42 -5.26
CA THR A 80 12.30 15.53 -6.36
C THR A 80 11.12 14.74 -6.93
N ALA A 81 11.24 14.29 -8.17
CA ALA A 81 10.22 13.43 -8.80
C ALA A 81 9.94 12.15 -7.99
N HIS A 82 11.00 11.55 -7.43
CA HIS A 82 10.87 10.37 -6.58
C HIS A 82 10.06 10.65 -5.32
N GLN A 83 10.35 11.75 -4.61
CA GLN A 83 9.60 12.16 -3.41
C GLN A 83 8.13 12.43 -3.75
N SER A 84 7.87 13.11 -4.87
CA SER A 84 6.50 13.37 -5.36
C SER A 84 5.73 12.08 -5.65
N ASN A 85 6.35 11.11 -6.33
CA ASN A 85 5.70 9.84 -6.66
C ASN A 85 5.34 9.06 -5.39
N ARG A 86 6.26 9.01 -4.42
CA ARG A 86 6.06 8.31 -3.14
C ARG A 86 4.91 8.92 -2.33
N VAL A 87 4.87 10.24 -2.16
CA VAL A 87 3.77 10.89 -1.43
C VAL A 87 2.45 10.79 -2.20
N CYS A 88 2.46 10.78 -3.53
CA CYS A 88 1.27 10.57 -4.36
C CYS A 88 0.67 9.16 -4.17
N SER A 89 1.50 8.12 -4.05
CA SER A 89 1.03 6.77 -3.70
C SER A 89 0.34 6.75 -2.34
N ALA A 90 0.89 7.45 -1.33
CA ALA A 90 0.26 7.57 -0.02
C ALA A 90 -1.07 8.35 -0.07
N LEU A 91 -1.11 9.47 -0.80
CA LEU A 91 -2.32 10.26 -1.02
C LEU A 91 -3.42 9.46 -1.75
N SER A 92 -3.05 8.62 -2.71
CA SER A 92 -3.98 7.76 -3.43
C SER A 92 -4.65 6.73 -2.51
N LEU A 93 -3.90 6.19 -1.53
CA LEU A 93 -4.44 5.29 -0.52
C LEU A 93 -5.35 6.04 0.47
N LEU A 94 -4.98 7.25 0.89
CA LEU A 94 -5.86 8.08 1.71
C LEU A 94 -7.14 8.48 0.99
N GLN A 95 -7.07 8.74 -0.32
CA GLN A 95 -8.26 8.98 -1.14
C GLN A 95 -9.16 7.74 -1.18
N CYS A 96 -8.60 6.54 -1.29
CA CYS A 96 -9.36 5.29 -1.23
C CYS A 96 -10.11 5.16 0.10
N VAL A 97 -9.43 5.42 1.22
CA VAL A 97 -10.06 5.42 2.56
C VAL A 97 -11.15 6.49 2.68
N ALA A 98 -10.94 7.68 2.12
CA ALA A 98 -11.92 8.78 2.19
C ALA A 98 -13.13 8.59 1.26
N SER A 99 -12.99 7.81 0.19
CA SER A 99 -14.07 7.55 -0.78
C SER A 99 -15.03 6.43 -0.39
N HIS A 100 -14.64 5.61 0.58
CA HIS A 100 -15.43 4.52 1.13
C HIS A 100 -16.36 5.05 2.24
#